data_AF-A0A381C9K1-F1
#
_entry.id   AF-A0A381C9K1-F1
#
_cell.length_a   1.000
_cell.length_b   1.000
_cell.length_c   1.000
_cell.angle_alpha   90.00
_cell.angle_beta   90.00
_cell.angle_gamma   90.00
#
_symmetry.space_group_name_H-M   'P 1'
#
loop_
_entity.id
_entity.type
_entity.pdbx_description
1 polymer ?
#
loop_
_entity_poly.entity_id
_entity_poly.type
_entity_poly.pdbx_seq_one_letter_code
_entity_poly.pdbx_strand_id
1 'polypeptide(L)'
;MEKNSDVIQTHPLVGWDISTVDSYDALMLRLHYLTSNTQKNDETEIGQTLWLTTDVARQFISILEAGIAKIESSDYQVNDYRKH
;
A
#
# COMPACT_ATOMS: atom_id res chain seq x y z
N MET A 1 -20.46 -27.93 -0.78
CA MET A 1 -19.56 -27.01 -0.04
C MET A 1 -19.09 -25.96 -1.02
N GLU A 2 -19.70 -24.79 -1.00
CA GLU A 2 -19.20 -23.63 -1.75
C GLU A 2 -17.88 -23.20 -1.11
N LYS A 3 -16.79 -23.30 -1.86
CA LYS A 3 -15.50 -22.76 -1.44
C LYS A 3 -15.59 -21.25 -1.58
N ASN A 4 -15.74 -20.56 -0.45
CA ASN A 4 -15.52 -19.13 -0.32
C ASN A 4 -14.06 -18.84 -0.74
N SER A 5 -13.84 -18.49 -2.01
CA SER A 5 -12.53 -18.25 -2.60
C SER A 5 -12.35 -16.78 -2.98
N ASP A 6 -12.86 -15.86 -2.17
CA ASP A 6 -12.54 -14.42 -2.25
C ASP A 6 -11.56 -14.03 -1.12
N VAL A 7 -10.65 -14.94 -0.77
CA VAL A 7 -9.43 -14.51 -0.07
C VAL A 7 -8.62 -13.76 -1.11
N ILE A 8 -8.73 -12.43 -1.11
CA ILE A 8 -7.83 -11.56 -1.87
C ILE A 8 -6.42 -11.96 -1.46
N GLN A 9 -5.68 -12.60 -2.38
CA GLN A 9 -4.28 -12.90 -2.19
C GLN A 9 -3.54 -11.56 -2.15
N THR A 10 -3.37 -11.04 -0.94
CA THR A 10 -2.66 -9.79 -0.71
C THR A 10 -1.20 -10.13 -0.44
N HIS A 11 -0.33 -9.77 -1.37
CA HIS A 11 1.10 -9.79 -1.13
C HIS A 11 1.44 -8.53 -0.31
N PRO A 12 2.11 -8.66 0.85
CA PRO A 12 2.45 -7.50 1.66
C PRO A 12 3.43 -6.62 0.89
N LEU A 13 3.11 -5.33 0.80
CA LEU A 13 3.98 -4.30 0.26
C LEU A 13 5.09 -4.02 1.27
N VAL A 14 6.34 -4.27 0.88
CA VAL A 14 7.50 -4.13 1.78
C VAL A 14 8.38 -2.93 1.47
N GLY A 15 8.19 -2.32 0.30
CA GLY A 15 8.90 -1.11 -0.06
C GLY A 15 8.37 -0.51 -1.36
N TRP A 16 8.86 0.69 -1.66
CA TRP A 16 8.59 1.37 -2.91
C TRP A 16 9.77 2.28 -3.31
N ASP A 17 9.94 2.48 -4.60
CA ASP A 17 10.83 3.51 -5.16
C ASP A 17 9.99 4.57 -5.88
N ILE A 18 10.32 5.84 -5.67
CA ILE A 18 9.69 6.97 -6.37
C ILE A 18 10.76 7.81 -7.04
N SER A 19 10.56 8.13 -8.31
CA SER A 19 11.41 9.07 -9.06
C SER A 19 10.56 10.07 -9.84
N THR A 20 11.12 11.25 -10.10
CA THR A 20 10.52 12.21 -11.04
C THR A 20 10.98 11.91 -12.45
N VAL A 21 10.13 12.25 -13.43
CA VAL A 21 10.47 12.22 -14.83
C VAL A 21 10.16 13.59 -15.41
N ASP A 22 11.17 14.44 -15.33
CA ASP A 22 11.07 15.86 -15.63
C ASP A 22 10.60 16.14 -17.08
N SER A 23 10.87 15.23 -18.02
CA SER A 23 10.42 15.37 -19.41
C SER A 23 8.90 15.27 -19.61
N TYR A 24 8.17 14.73 -18.62
CA TYR A 24 6.73 14.45 -18.73
C TYR A 24 5.92 15.04 -17.58
N ASP A 25 6.51 15.89 -16.73
CA ASP A 25 5.89 16.42 -15.50
C ASP A 25 5.18 15.32 -14.69
N ALA A 26 5.84 14.16 -14.61
CA ALA A 26 5.26 12.93 -14.06
C ALA A 26 6.19 12.29 -13.03
N LEU A 27 5.63 11.38 -12.23
CA LEU A 27 6.36 10.54 -11.29
C LEU A 27 6.29 9.09 -11.73
N MET A 28 7.36 8.35 -11.47
CA MET A 28 7.37 6.90 -11.52
C MET A 28 7.30 6.34 -10.11
N LEU A 29 6.46 5.34 -9.89
CA LEU A 29 6.31 4.60 -8.64
C LEU A 29 6.53 3.12 -8.94
N ARG A 30 7.43 2.48 -8.19
CA ARG A 30 7.66 1.03 -8.27
C ARG A 30 7.38 0.41 -6.92
N LEU A 31 6.55 -0.63 -6.90
CA LEU A 31 6.12 -1.31 -5.68
C LEU A 31 6.89 -2.60 -5.51
N HIS A 32 7.38 -2.88 -4.30
CA HIS A 32 8.11 -4.10 -3.98
C HIS A 32 7.26 -5.00 -3.09
N TYR A 33 7.04 -6.23 -3.53
CA TYR A 33 6.16 -7.20 -2.87
C TYR A 33 6.96 -8.38 -2.32
N LEU A 34 6.48 -8.97 -1.23
CA LEU A 34 6.97 -10.29 -0.83
C LEU A 34 6.25 -11.38 -1.61
N THR A 35 7.05 -12.22 -2.25
CA THR A 35 6.59 -13.30 -3.13
C THR A 35 5.94 -14.45 -2.39
N SER A 36 6.24 -14.68 -1.10
CA SER A 36 5.62 -15.75 -0.32
C SER A 36 5.77 -15.54 1.19
N ASN A 37 4.70 -15.82 1.95
CA ASN A 37 4.71 -15.81 3.42
C ASN A 37 5.48 -17.01 4.02
N THR A 38 5.97 -17.92 3.17
CA THR A 38 6.68 -19.14 3.53
C THR A 38 7.73 -19.45 2.46
N GLN A 39 8.99 -19.03 2.67
CA GLN A 39 10.23 -19.77 2.33
C GLN A 39 11.44 -18.82 2.23
N LYS A 40 12.18 -18.72 3.33
CA LYS A 40 13.65 -18.80 3.46
C LYS A 40 14.61 -18.06 2.49
N ASN A 41 14.18 -17.21 1.59
CA ASN A 41 15.06 -16.27 0.89
C ASN A 41 14.35 -14.92 0.83
N ASP A 42 15.03 -13.86 1.29
CA ASP A 42 14.65 -12.45 1.24
C ASP A 42 14.55 -11.94 -0.22
N GLU A 43 13.82 -12.65 -1.09
CA GLU A 43 13.62 -12.24 -2.48
C GLU A 43 12.36 -11.39 -2.56
N THR A 44 12.55 -10.08 -2.39
CA THR A 44 11.56 -9.07 -2.76
C THR A 44 11.37 -9.08 -4.27
N GLU A 45 10.16 -9.30 -4.75
CA GLU A 45 9.85 -9.14 -6.17
C GLU A 45 9.62 -7.66 -6.47
N ILE A 46 10.34 -7.19 -7.47
CA ILE A 46 10.14 -5.85 -8.02
C ILE A 46 8.87 -5.91 -8.86
N GLY A 47 7.82 -5.27 -8.35
CA GLY A 47 6.53 -5.18 -9.01
C GLY A 47 6.50 -4.21 -10.19
N GLN A 48 5.29 -4.05 -10.73
CA GLN A 48 5.05 -3.16 -11.85
C GLN A 48 5.48 -1.72 -11.54
N THR A 49 6.10 -1.08 -12.52
CA THR A 49 6.39 0.36 -12.48
C THR A 49 5.21 1.14 -13.04
N LEU A 50 4.69 2.06 -12.25
CA LEU A 50 3.53 2.90 -12.53
C LEU A 50 3.96 4.33 -12.82
N TRP A 51 3.23 4.99 -13.72
CA TRP A 51 3.40 6.41 -14.03
C TRP A 51 2.23 7.19 -13.47
N LEU A 52 2.54 8.29 -12.79
CA LEU A 52 1.57 9.15 -12.12
C LEU A 52 1.77 10.57 -12.61
N THR A 53 0.72 11.22 -13.09
CA THR A 53 0.74 12.68 -13.24
C THR A 53 0.73 13.34 -11.87
N THR A 54 1.13 14.61 -11.78
CA THR A 54 1.14 15.33 -10.49
C THR A 54 -0.25 15.39 -9.83
N ASP A 55 -1.32 15.53 -10.59
CA ASP A 55 -2.69 15.56 -10.04
C ASP A 55 -3.13 14.21 -9.47
N VAL A 56 -2.82 13.11 -10.18
CA VAL A 56 -3.11 11.75 -9.69
C VAL A 56 -2.28 11.46 -8.44
N ALA A 57 -1.02 11.87 -8.40
CA ALA A 57 -0.16 11.71 -7.22
C ALA A 57 -0.71 12.46 -5.99
N ARG A 58 -1.21 13.70 -6.16
CA ARG A 58 -1.86 14.45 -5.07
C ARG A 58 -3.10 13.72 -4.55
N GLN A 59 -3.97 13.26 -5.45
CA GLN A 59 -5.16 12.51 -5.05
C GLN A 59 -4.80 11.21 -4.32
N PHE A 60 -3.79 10.50 -4.80
CA PHE A 60 -3.27 9.29 -4.17
C PHE A 60 -2.82 9.55 -2.74
N ILE A 61 -2.01 10.61 -2.51
CA ILE A 61 -1.57 11.03 -1.18
C ILE A 61 -2.76 11.33 -0.27
N SER A 62 -3.71 12.15 -0.72
CA SER A 62 -4.87 12.53 0.10
C SER A 62 -5.73 11.33 0.50
N ILE A 63 -5.88 10.33 -0.37
CA ILE A 63 -6.62 9.11 -0.04
C ILE A 63 -5.87 8.29 1.01
N LEU A 64 -4.54 8.15 0.87
CA LEU A 64 -3.72 7.44 1.86
C LEU A 64 -3.75 8.12 3.22
N GLU A 65 -3.58 9.45 3.28
CA GLU A 65 -3.65 10.23 4.52
C GLU A 65 -5.01 10.07 5.22
N ALA A 66 -6.11 10.15 4.47
CA ALA A 66 -7.45 9.94 5.02
C ALA A 66 -7.65 8.50 5.55
N GLY A 67 -7.10 7.50 4.85
CA GLY A 67 -7.11 6.11 5.29
C GLY A 67 -6.35 5.88 6.59
N ILE A 68 -5.14 6.45 6.70
CA ILE A 68 -4.31 6.40 7.91
C ILE A 68 -5.05 7.05 9.08
N ALA A 69 -5.54 8.27 8.90
CA ALA A 69 -6.26 8.99 9.96
C ALA A 69 -7.49 8.22 10.47
N LYS A 70 -8.20 7.52 9.58
CA LYS A 70 -9.34 6.67 9.94
C LYS A 70 -8.92 5.46 10.78
N ILE A 71 -7.82 4.80 10.42
CA ILE A 71 -7.29 3.64 11.16
C ILE A 71 -6.83 4.09 12.55
N GLU A 72 -6.00 5.13 12.61
CA GLU A 72 -5.47 5.65 13.88
C GLU A 72 -6.59 6.14 14.80
N SER A 73 -7.58 6.89 14.30
CA SER A 73 -8.72 7.33 15.11
C SER A 73 -9.62 6.19 15.60
N SER A 74 -9.72 5.08 14.86
CA SER A 74 -10.45 3.88 15.30
C SER A 74 -9.74 3.18 16.47
N ASP A 75 -8.41 3.13 16.45
CA ASP A 75 -7.61 2.57 17.55
C ASP A 75 -7.66 3.42 18.83
N TYR A 76 -7.82 4.74 18.70
CA TYR A 76 -8.09 5.62 19.83
C TYR A 76 -9.45 5.30 20.49
N GLN A 77 -10.51 5.09 19.71
CA GLN A 77 -11.83 4.79 20.27
C GLN A 77 -11.87 3.42 20.97
N VAL A 78 -11.29 2.37 20.38
CA VAL A 78 -11.29 1.01 20.98
C VAL A 78 -10.53 0.97 22.31
N ASN A 79 -9.46 1.76 22.45
CA ASN A 79 -8.69 1.81 23.69
C ASN A 79 -9.38 2.60 24.82
N ASP A 80 -10.20 3.61 24.50
CA ASP A 80 -11.00 4.33 25.50
C ASP A 80 -12.16 3.47 26.04
N TYR A 81 -12.82 2.67 25.20
CA TYR A 81 -13.89 1.77 25.64
C TYR A 81 -13.40 0.63 26.55
N ARG A 82 -12.11 0.28 26.53
CA ARG A 82 -11.53 -0.76 27.40
C ARG A 82 -11.02 -0.23 28.74
N LYS A 83 -11.00 1.09 28.94
CA LYS A 83 -10.48 1.74 30.17
C LYS A 83 -11.57 2.16 31.16
N HIS A 84 -12.86 1.92 30.84
CA HIS A 84 -14.00 2.27 31.69
C HIS A 84 -14.75 1.05 32.21
#